data_AF-A0A067CMY8-F1
#
_entry.id   AF-A0A067CMY8-F1
#
_cell.length_a   1.000
_cell.length_b   1.000
_cell.length_c   1.000
_cell.angle_alpha   90.00
_cell.angle_beta   90.00
_cell.angle_gamma   90.00
#
_symmetry.space_group_name_H-M   'P 1'
#
loop_
_entity.id
_entity.type
_entity.pdbx_description
1 polymer ?
#
loop_
_entity_poly.entity_id
_entity_poly.type
_entity_poly.pdbx_seq_one_letter_code
_entity_poly.pdbx_strand_id
1 'polypeptide(L)'
;MLSAARSDSHFAVKKEWFFRRLLSADPRQRASTMDQLREEAMAMEPSVLEAHLPSMWRLAREAPLADIRTGCRALLADIATERGLTFTPKCAPANGAEPTDEDSDVSSFFQKSEVIGIVKNDDEDLQAIFTRCFLQGGRVSHLTRMLAWHKPYLQLFRSSITSIMLNDGPLPLEWRNYIALMAAAEYRCHYVSMIHQHYFLVNGGDPSWLDGLDFVPAKLARLHSLNALLAHQPWLITSDDIADLLASDSDGSSWSISELVHAIIVMCMYHSMCSITLGLGVVDEEDLAVLSSTSNPDTYIGAINRRSSIGKMSECGSELGASPGYDVARMELEEELLRQRLAKDAEFTQSDDEDAPEGDATSTEKDDDDEDIDEEEEEEVPFEVAALPPSGRLRGLSSTAHLKGELWRYCSETFVEYVDFDVRSREYNVLHTEDFSWDEHCFSLVSRYFPGQGGHILEDLFKLTLKMTYHSYGAHATATKSNQDVEGMDTTPFRHAIWYYVHRIYGICHDDYDYKNVNIFLNRPTKQFVKKVACTPWRVTAKDIEHFNHTLTASEKCHVTLLTAEARKQAGLMYGLRAVMQHFL
;
A
#
# COMPACT_ATOMS: atom_id res chain seq x y z
N MET A 1 18.39 -24.86 16.62
CA MET A 1 18.43 -24.20 17.94
C MET A 1 17.63 -22.90 18.00
N LEU A 2 17.28 -22.25 16.88
CA LEU A 2 16.27 -21.15 16.85
C LEU A 2 14.82 -21.60 17.15
N SER A 3 14.55 -22.92 17.11
CA SER A 3 13.30 -23.49 17.61
C SER A 3 13.08 -23.25 19.12
N ALA A 4 14.14 -23.07 19.92
CA ALA A 4 14.02 -22.70 21.34
C ALA A 4 13.77 -21.20 21.54
N ALA A 5 14.16 -20.35 20.58
CA ALA A 5 13.84 -18.92 20.60
C ALA A 5 12.37 -18.66 20.19
N ARG A 6 11.79 -19.54 19.36
CA ARG A 6 10.35 -19.56 19.07
C ARG A 6 9.49 -20.02 20.25
N SER A 7 10.02 -20.87 21.13
CA SER A 7 9.27 -21.36 22.30
C SER A 7 9.18 -20.36 23.44
N ASP A 8 10.02 -19.32 23.47
CA ASP A 8 9.82 -18.21 24.40
C ASP A 8 8.95 -17.18 23.68
N SER A 9 7.62 -17.37 23.76
CA SER A 9 6.57 -16.43 23.31
C SER A 9 6.84 -14.99 23.73
N HIS A 10 7.61 -14.80 24.80
CA HIS A 10 8.03 -13.52 25.29
C HIS A 10 9.26 -12.92 24.60
N PHE A 11 10.02 -13.62 23.75
CA PHE A 11 11.27 -13.08 23.20
C PHE A 11 11.04 -11.85 22.31
N ALA A 12 10.10 -11.92 21.35
CA ALA A 12 9.77 -10.78 20.49
C ALA A 12 9.22 -9.59 21.29
N VAL A 13 8.38 -9.89 22.29
CA VAL A 13 7.82 -8.90 23.22
C VAL A 13 8.92 -8.26 24.07
N LYS A 14 9.81 -9.07 24.68
CA LYS A 14 10.96 -8.61 25.46
C LYS A 14 11.90 -7.76 24.61
N LYS A 15 12.19 -8.18 23.36
CA LYS A 15 13.03 -7.45 22.41
C LYS A 15 12.48 -6.07 22.09
N GLU A 16 11.18 -5.97 21.83
CA GLU A 16 10.55 -4.67 21.54
C GLU A 16 10.44 -3.80 22.80
N TRP A 17 10.08 -4.39 23.95
CA TRP A 17 10.01 -3.69 25.23
C TRP A 17 11.35 -3.06 25.63
N PHE A 18 12.46 -3.71 25.28
CA PHE A 18 13.80 -3.20 25.53
C PHE A 18 13.99 -1.80 24.93
N PHE A 19 13.68 -1.60 23.66
CA PHE A 19 13.85 -0.28 23.01
C PHE A 19 12.65 0.65 23.14
N ARG A 20 11.44 0.14 23.40
CA ARG A 20 10.24 0.97 23.58
C ARG A 20 10.38 2.01 24.70
N ARG A 21 11.19 1.72 25.72
CA ARG A 21 11.48 2.66 26.82
C ARG A 21 12.19 3.94 26.34
N LEU A 22 12.79 3.93 25.16
CA LEU A 22 13.42 5.11 24.54
C LEU A 22 12.42 6.03 23.83
N LEU A 23 11.16 5.61 23.66
CA LEU A 23 10.13 6.35 22.92
C LEU A 23 9.46 7.44 23.79
N SER A 24 10.27 8.19 24.52
CA SER A 24 9.81 9.35 25.29
C SER A 24 10.11 10.63 24.53
N ALA A 25 9.21 11.61 24.59
CA ALA A 25 9.47 12.96 24.10
C ALA A 25 10.49 13.71 24.98
N ASP A 26 10.67 13.33 26.25
CA ASP A 26 11.58 13.98 27.19
C ASP A 26 13.04 13.48 27.01
N PRO A 27 13.99 14.34 26.59
CA PRO A 27 15.40 13.98 26.44
C PRO A 27 16.05 13.46 27.74
N ARG A 28 15.62 13.95 28.91
CA ARG A 28 16.19 13.53 30.20
C ARG A 28 15.80 12.09 30.53
N GLN A 29 14.54 11.74 30.28
CA GLN A 29 14.06 10.37 30.41
C GLN A 29 14.80 9.45 29.44
N ARG A 30 14.97 9.87 28.18
CA ARG A 30 15.72 9.07 27.18
C ARG A 30 17.17 8.85 27.60
N ALA A 31 17.85 9.87 28.11
CA ALA A 31 19.22 9.75 28.61
C ALA A 31 19.31 8.73 29.77
N SER A 32 18.45 8.87 30.78
CA SER A 32 18.40 7.94 31.91
C SER A 32 18.04 6.50 31.47
N THR A 33 17.14 6.34 30.51
CA THR A 33 16.81 5.03 29.94
C THR A 33 17.99 4.44 29.17
N MET A 34 18.73 5.25 28.40
CA MET A 34 19.89 4.77 27.64
C MET A 34 20.97 4.21 28.58
N ASP A 35 21.21 4.85 29.72
CA ASP A 35 22.14 4.34 30.74
C ASP A 35 21.66 2.99 31.31
N GLN A 36 20.37 2.85 31.60
CA GLN A 36 19.79 1.58 32.06
C GLN A 36 19.91 0.48 30.99
N LEU A 37 19.61 0.80 29.72
CA LEU A 37 19.74 -0.17 28.63
C LEU A 37 21.19 -0.61 28.42
N ARG A 38 22.16 0.28 28.64
CA ARG A 38 23.58 -0.06 28.60
C ARG A 38 23.94 -1.07 29.68
N GLU A 39 23.54 -0.85 30.93
CA GLU A 39 23.75 -1.81 32.03
C GLU A 39 23.08 -3.16 31.76
N GLU A 40 21.81 -3.14 31.33
CA GLU A 40 21.04 -4.33 31.00
C GLU A 40 21.65 -5.12 29.84
N ALA A 41 22.10 -4.44 28.77
CA ALA A 41 22.77 -5.07 27.64
C ALA A 41 24.09 -5.74 28.05
N MET A 42 24.89 -5.09 28.91
CA MET A 42 26.16 -5.67 29.39
C MET A 42 25.95 -6.87 30.32
N ALA A 43 24.84 -6.91 31.05
CA ALA A 43 24.46 -8.05 31.88
C ALA A 43 23.76 -9.19 31.08
N MET A 44 23.32 -8.94 29.85
CA MET A 44 22.55 -9.88 29.05
C MET A 44 23.40 -11.05 28.53
N GLU A 45 22.80 -12.24 28.48
CA GLU A 45 23.39 -13.42 27.84
C GLU A 45 23.76 -13.14 26.37
N PRO A 46 24.92 -13.59 25.87
CA PRO A 46 25.41 -13.25 24.53
C PRO A 46 24.40 -13.56 23.41
N SER A 47 23.73 -14.72 23.46
CA SER A 47 22.76 -15.13 22.43
C SER A 47 21.50 -14.26 22.40
N VAL A 48 21.08 -13.76 23.57
CA VAL A 48 19.94 -12.84 23.68
C VAL A 48 20.35 -11.45 23.20
N LEU A 49 21.57 -11.01 23.56
CA LEU A 49 22.13 -9.72 23.15
C LEU A 49 22.33 -9.64 21.63
N GLU A 50 22.87 -10.69 21.00
CA GLU A 50 23.03 -10.79 19.54
C GLU A 50 21.73 -10.51 18.78
N ALA A 51 20.61 -11.00 19.29
CA ALA A 51 19.31 -10.83 18.66
C ALA A 51 18.73 -9.40 18.77
N HIS A 52 19.30 -8.55 19.63
CA HIS A 52 18.98 -7.12 19.74
C HIS A 52 19.84 -6.24 18.82
N LEU A 53 21.03 -6.71 18.39
CA LEU A 53 21.98 -5.92 17.60
C LEU A 53 21.39 -5.33 16.30
N PRO A 54 20.55 -6.04 15.53
CA PRO A 54 19.95 -5.45 14.33
C PRO A 54 19.09 -4.22 14.64
N SER A 55 18.28 -4.28 15.72
CA SER A 55 17.43 -3.16 16.13
C SER A 55 18.24 -2.00 16.71
N MET A 56 19.33 -2.28 17.45
CA MET A 56 20.27 -1.24 17.89
C MET A 56 20.91 -0.51 16.72
N TRP A 57 21.35 -1.26 15.70
CA TRP A 57 21.95 -0.70 14.48
C TRP A 57 20.96 0.16 13.71
N ARG A 58 19.72 -0.31 13.55
CA ARG A 58 18.65 0.50 12.95
C ARG A 58 18.45 1.80 13.73
N LEU A 59 18.38 1.77 15.06
CA LEU A 59 18.23 2.98 15.88
C LEU A 59 19.43 3.93 15.76
N ALA A 60 20.65 3.40 15.73
CA ALA A 60 21.89 4.16 15.52
C ALA A 60 21.94 4.89 14.17
N ARG A 61 21.28 4.32 13.15
CA ARG A 61 21.24 4.82 11.77
C ARG A 61 20.07 5.76 11.51
N GLU A 62 18.86 5.35 11.87
CA GLU A 62 17.61 5.87 11.33
C GLU A 62 16.72 6.58 12.36
N ALA A 63 17.05 6.53 13.66
CA ALA A 63 16.22 7.25 14.64
C ALA A 63 16.23 8.75 14.29
N PRO A 64 15.07 9.44 14.21
CA PRO A 64 15.03 10.87 13.93
C PRO A 64 15.68 11.69 15.06
N LEU A 65 15.67 11.16 16.28
CA LEU A 65 16.23 11.77 17.48
C LEU A 65 17.75 11.51 17.59
N ALA A 66 18.55 12.59 17.58
CA ALA A 66 20.01 12.52 17.53
C ALA A 66 20.67 11.91 18.77
N ASP A 67 20.06 12.09 19.94
CA ASP A 67 20.51 11.50 21.21
C ASP A 67 20.35 9.98 21.21
N ILE A 68 19.24 9.46 20.65
CA ILE A 68 19.06 8.01 20.46
C ILE A 68 20.12 7.46 19.50
N ARG A 69 20.36 8.12 18.36
CA ARG A 69 21.38 7.67 17.41
C ARG A 69 22.75 7.59 18.06
N THR A 70 23.18 8.67 18.71
CA THR A 70 24.49 8.76 19.38
C THR A 70 24.60 7.72 20.51
N GLY A 71 23.56 7.56 21.33
CA GLY A 71 23.54 6.59 22.42
C GLY A 71 23.63 5.15 21.94
N CYS A 72 22.86 4.78 20.90
CA CYS A 72 22.92 3.44 20.32
C CYS A 72 24.27 3.15 19.65
N ARG A 73 24.90 4.14 18.99
CA ARG A 73 26.26 3.98 18.43
C ARG A 73 27.31 3.73 19.51
N ALA A 74 27.26 4.49 20.60
CA ALA A 74 28.15 4.28 21.73
C ALA A 74 27.97 2.87 22.29
N LEU A 75 26.73 2.46 22.56
CA LEU A 75 26.42 1.13 23.08
C LEU A 75 26.91 0.00 22.15
N LEU A 76 26.74 0.14 20.83
CA LEU A 76 27.27 -0.82 19.85
C LEU A 76 28.81 -0.91 19.90
N ALA A 77 29.49 0.23 20.05
CA ALA A 77 30.95 0.25 20.18
C ALA A 77 31.43 -0.42 21.48
N ASP A 78 30.71 -0.21 22.59
CA ASP A 78 31.01 -0.85 23.87
C ASP A 78 30.79 -2.36 23.77
N ILE A 79 29.68 -2.81 23.17
CA ILE A 79 29.41 -4.24 22.97
C ILE A 79 30.49 -4.89 22.09
N ALA A 80 30.92 -4.22 21.02
CA ALA A 80 32.00 -4.72 20.17
C ALA A 80 33.32 -4.85 20.94
N THR A 81 33.63 -3.90 21.82
CA THR A 81 34.90 -3.85 22.56
C THR A 81 34.91 -4.80 23.76
N GLU A 82 33.84 -4.81 24.56
CA GLU A 82 33.78 -5.54 25.85
C GLU A 82 33.22 -6.95 25.70
N ARG A 83 32.33 -7.18 24.73
CA ARG A 83 31.65 -8.48 24.52
C ARG A 83 32.12 -9.19 23.24
N GLY A 84 32.85 -8.51 22.35
CA GLY A 84 33.33 -9.09 21.09
C GLY A 84 32.23 -9.41 20.08
N LEU A 85 31.02 -8.88 20.27
CA LEU A 85 29.89 -9.11 19.39
C LEU A 85 29.76 -7.97 18.39
N THR A 86 29.65 -8.30 17.11
CA THR A 86 29.48 -7.32 16.04
C THR A 86 28.32 -7.72 15.13
N PHE A 87 27.71 -6.71 14.52
CA PHE A 87 26.69 -6.89 13.49
C PHE A 87 27.06 -5.98 12.32
N THR A 88 27.00 -6.51 11.10
CA THR A 88 27.28 -5.75 9.89
C THR A 88 25.97 -5.57 9.11
N PRO A 89 25.47 -4.34 8.96
CA PRO A 89 24.25 -4.10 8.19
C PRO A 89 24.49 -4.39 6.70
N LYS A 90 23.46 -4.84 5.99
CA LYS A 90 23.55 -5.15 4.54
C LYS A 90 23.95 -3.96 3.68
N CYS A 91 23.55 -2.77 4.09
CA CYS A 91 23.72 -1.52 3.36
C CYS A 91 25.03 -0.79 3.70
N ALA A 92 26.05 -1.48 4.22
CA ALA A 92 27.32 -0.83 4.53
C ALA A 92 27.98 -0.23 3.27
N PRO A 93 28.37 1.06 3.28
CA PRO A 93 29.05 1.71 2.17
C PRO A 93 30.35 0.98 1.78
N ALA A 94 30.59 0.83 0.48
CA ALA A 94 31.80 0.17 -0.04
C ALA A 94 33.10 0.91 0.32
N ASN A 95 33.01 2.21 0.63
CA ASN A 95 34.14 3.05 1.04
C ASN A 95 34.49 2.91 2.54
N GLY A 96 33.76 2.07 3.29
CA GLY A 96 33.97 1.86 4.72
C GLY A 96 33.50 3.01 5.62
N ALA A 97 32.75 3.98 5.07
CA ALA A 97 32.12 5.02 5.88
C ALA A 97 31.03 4.45 6.79
N GLU A 98 30.72 5.16 7.87
CA GLU A 98 29.62 4.78 8.76
C GLU A 98 28.28 4.85 7.99
N PRO A 99 27.49 3.76 7.97
CA PRO A 99 26.21 3.75 7.26
C PRO A 99 25.23 4.80 7.81
N THR A 100 24.57 5.53 6.92
CA THR A 100 23.50 6.48 7.25
C THR A 100 22.13 5.95 6.80
N ASP A 101 21.07 6.67 7.15
CA ASP A 101 19.72 6.36 6.70
C ASP A 101 19.56 6.43 5.16
N GLU A 102 20.41 7.21 4.48
CA GLU A 102 20.48 7.31 3.01
C GLU A 102 21.00 6.01 2.37
N ASP A 103 21.77 5.21 3.10
CA ASP A 103 22.29 3.94 2.58
C ASP A 103 21.24 2.81 2.63
N SER A 104 20.10 3.02 3.30
CA SER A 104 19.10 1.97 3.54
C SER A 104 18.44 1.53 2.24
N ASP A 105 18.32 0.22 2.03
CA ASP A 105 17.60 -0.37 0.89
C ASP A 105 16.09 -0.28 1.14
N VAL A 106 15.49 0.91 1.00
CA VAL A 106 14.06 1.14 1.26
C VAL A 106 13.17 0.54 0.19
N SER A 107 13.60 0.62 -1.07
CA SER A 107 12.89 0.08 -2.22
C SER A 107 13.86 -0.67 -3.13
N SER A 108 13.36 -1.74 -3.75
CA SER A 108 14.05 -2.50 -4.79
C SER A 108 13.84 -1.93 -6.20
N PHE A 109 12.96 -0.92 -6.35
CA PHE A 109 12.58 -0.33 -7.64
C PHE A 109 13.18 1.07 -7.85
N PHE A 110 13.48 1.79 -6.77
CA PHE A 110 14.02 3.15 -6.82
C PHE A 110 15.46 3.21 -6.32
N GLN A 111 16.22 4.18 -6.79
CA GLN A 111 17.58 4.42 -6.31
C GLN A 111 17.53 5.01 -4.91
N LYS A 112 18.55 4.71 -4.09
CA LYS A 112 18.65 5.19 -2.70
C LYS A 112 18.59 6.72 -2.61
N SER A 113 19.21 7.41 -3.57
CA SER A 113 19.24 8.87 -3.65
C SER A 113 17.88 9.51 -3.97
N GLU A 114 16.91 8.75 -4.48
CA GLU A 114 15.56 9.25 -4.77
C GLU A 114 14.67 9.22 -3.52
N VAL A 115 15.00 8.36 -2.55
CA VAL A 115 14.22 8.17 -1.32
C VAL A 115 14.58 9.24 -0.31
N ILE A 116 13.54 9.84 0.29
CA ILE A 116 13.74 10.88 1.30
C ILE A 116 14.46 10.32 2.54
N GLY A 117 15.52 11.01 2.94
CA GLY A 117 16.26 10.75 4.17
C GLY A 117 15.47 11.12 5.41
N ILE A 118 15.66 10.36 6.49
CA ILE A 118 15.12 10.65 7.81
C ILE A 118 15.98 11.72 8.49
N VAL A 119 17.31 11.62 8.44
CA VAL A 119 18.20 12.45 9.26
C VAL A 119 18.55 13.76 8.56
N LYS A 120 18.95 13.67 7.29
CA LYS A 120 19.29 14.83 6.45
C LYS A 120 18.07 15.21 5.61
N ASN A 121 17.13 15.92 6.23
CA ASN A 121 16.00 16.49 5.51
C ASN A 121 15.69 17.88 6.09
N ASP A 122 15.64 18.88 5.21
CA ASP A 122 15.46 20.29 5.52
C ASP A 122 13.98 20.69 5.72
N ASP A 123 13.03 19.78 5.42
CA ASP A 123 11.60 19.99 5.71
C ASP A 123 11.29 19.71 7.19
N GLU A 124 11.20 20.78 7.99
CA GLU A 124 10.89 20.73 9.43
C GLU A 124 9.54 20.05 9.75
N ASP A 125 8.52 20.23 8.91
CA ASP A 125 7.21 19.60 9.11
C ASP A 125 7.30 18.09 8.90
N LEU A 126 8.03 17.67 7.86
CA LEU A 126 8.26 16.26 7.60
C LEU A 126 9.10 15.62 8.71
N GLN A 127 10.09 16.34 9.24
CA GLN A 127 10.83 15.90 10.43
C GLN A 127 9.94 15.72 11.66
N ALA A 128 8.96 16.62 11.86
CA ALA A 128 7.97 16.48 12.93
C ALA A 128 7.10 15.23 12.73
N ILE A 129 6.70 14.92 11.50
CA ILE A 129 5.96 13.69 11.17
C ILE A 129 6.81 12.45 11.46
N PHE A 130 8.06 12.41 11.01
CA PHE A 130 8.97 11.29 11.28
C PHE A 130 9.20 11.09 12.77
N THR A 131 9.42 12.16 13.52
CA THR A 131 9.57 12.12 14.98
C THR A 131 8.31 11.56 15.65
N ARG A 132 7.13 12.01 15.24
CA ARG A 132 5.85 11.48 15.76
C ARG A 132 5.66 10.00 15.42
N CYS A 133 5.96 9.59 14.19
CA CYS A 133 5.89 8.19 13.78
C CYS A 133 6.81 7.31 14.64
N PHE A 134 8.04 7.78 14.85
CA PHE A 134 9.03 7.11 15.68
C PHE A 134 8.59 7.00 17.14
N LEU A 135 8.08 8.07 17.74
CA LEU A 135 7.60 8.04 19.13
C LEU A 135 6.37 7.12 19.31
N GLN A 136 5.52 6.98 18.30
CA GLN A 136 4.34 6.12 18.36
C GLN A 136 4.63 4.63 18.12
N GLY A 137 5.58 4.32 17.22
CA GLY A 137 5.81 2.94 16.73
C GLY A 137 7.25 2.44 16.81
N GLY A 138 8.18 3.22 17.34
CA GLY A 138 9.60 2.85 17.48
C GLY A 138 10.44 2.88 16.21
N ARG A 139 9.83 3.24 15.06
CA ARG A 139 10.51 3.33 13.76
C ARG A 139 9.82 4.30 12.81
N VAL A 140 10.60 4.81 11.86
CA VAL A 140 10.09 5.41 10.62
C VAL A 140 10.20 4.32 9.57
N SER A 141 9.09 3.67 9.23
CA SER A 141 9.10 2.50 8.35
C SER A 141 9.54 2.84 6.92
N HIS A 142 10.04 1.87 6.18
CA HIS A 142 10.34 2.02 4.76
C HIS A 142 9.13 2.57 3.98
N LEU A 143 7.91 2.07 4.23
CA LEU A 143 6.70 2.61 3.63
C LEU A 143 6.49 4.10 3.99
N THR A 144 6.71 4.49 5.25
CA THR A 144 6.61 5.90 5.68
C THR A 144 7.57 6.80 4.90
N ARG A 145 8.79 6.33 4.62
CA ARG A 145 9.76 7.08 3.81
C ARG A 145 9.33 7.20 2.34
N MET A 146 8.72 6.16 1.78
CA MET A 146 8.17 6.22 0.41
C MET A 146 6.99 7.18 0.30
N LEU A 147 6.12 7.21 1.30
CA LEU A 147 4.99 8.14 1.34
C LEU A 147 5.40 9.60 1.60
N ALA A 148 6.64 9.83 2.06
CA ALA A 148 7.13 11.16 2.39
C ALA A 148 7.22 12.10 1.18
N TRP A 149 7.25 11.58 -0.06
CA TRP A 149 7.14 12.42 -1.26
C TRP A 149 5.84 13.23 -1.30
N HIS A 150 4.80 12.75 -0.62
CA HIS A 150 3.48 13.38 -0.60
C HIS A 150 3.06 13.67 0.85
N LYS A 151 3.65 14.71 1.46
CA LYS A 151 3.42 15.08 2.88
C LYS A 151 1.92 15.13 3.29
N PRO A 152 1.01 15.77 2.53
CA PRO A 152 -0.41 15.81 2.89
C PRO A 152 -1.03 14.40 2.97
N TYR A 153 -0.71 13.53 2.00
CA TYR A 153 -1.16 12.14 2.01
C TYR A 153 -0.59 11.38 3.20
N LEU A 154 0.72 11.51 3.47
CA LEU A 154 1.35 10.87 4.62
C LEU A 154 0.70 11.27 5.95
N GLN A 155 0.31 12.54 6.12
CA GLN A 155 -0.38 13.00 7.32
C GLN A 155 -1.73 12.29 7.50
N LEU A 156 -2.58 12.26 6.47
CA LEU A 156 -3.87 11.57 6.54
C LEU A 156 -3.70 10.05 6.68
N PHE A 157 -2.72 9.46 6.01
CA PHE A 157 -2.37 8.05 6.16
C PHE A 157 -1.96 7.70 7.60
N ARG A 158 -1.22 8.57 8.29
CA ARG A 158 -0.90 8.37 9.72
C ARG A 158 -2.10 8.55 10.63
N SER A 159 -2.98 9.49 10.31
CA SER A 159 -4.26 9.67 11.01
C SER A 159 -5.16 8.44 10.83
N SER A 160 -5.18 7.82 9.64
CA SER A 160 -5.98 6.62 9.39
C SER A 160 -5.48 5.43 10.20
N ILE A 161 -4.17 5.18 10.24
CA ILE A 161 -3.58 4.15 11.13
C ILE A 161 -3.96 4.43 12.59
N THR A 162 -3.81 5.68 13.05
CA THR A 162 -4.12 6.02 14.44
C THR A 162 -5.60 5.77 14.77
N SER A 163 -6.52 6.25 13.92
CA SER A 163 -7.96 6.14 14.18
C SER A 163 -8.52 4.73 13.98
N ILE A 164 -8.06 4.00 12.98
CA ILE A 164 -8.62 2.69 12.60
C ILE A 164 -7.93 1.57 13.36
N MET A 165 -6.60 1.64 13.53
CA MET A 165 -5.81 0.55 14.08
C MET A 165 -5.47 0.73 15.56
N LEU A 166 -5.19 1.96 16.02
CA LEU A 166 -4.57 2.17 17.34
C LEU A 166 -5.53 2.70 18.42
N ASN A 167 -6.50 3.54 18.06
CA ASN A 167 -7.48 4.08 19.01
C ASN A 167 -8.50 3.01 19.43
N ASP A 168 -9.20 3.23 20.53
CA ASP A 168 -10.28 2.33 20.96
C ASP A 168 -11.35 2.16 19.87
N GLY A 169 -11.89 0.96 19.75
CA GLY A 169 -12.84 0.59 18.70
C GLY A 169 -13.40 -0.82 18.95
N PRO A 170 -14.30 -1.31 18.08
CA PRO A 170 -15.01 -2.58 18.29
C PRO A 170 -14.09 -3.80 18.48
N LEU A 171 -12.94 -3.81 17.81
CA LEU A 171 -12.00 -4.94 17.87
C LEU A 171 -10.81 -4.67 18.79
N PRO A 172 -10.27 -5.68 19.49
CA PRO A 172 -8.98 -5.58 20.19
C PRO A 172 -7.81 -5.28 19.26
N LEU A 173 -6.72 -4.69 19.78
CA LEU A 173 -5.56 -4.28 18.96
C LEU A 173 -4.89 -5.47 18.27
N GLU A 174 -4.66 -6.56 18.99
CA GLU A 174 -4.06 -7.78 18.47
C GLU A 174 -4.94 -8.43 17.38
N TRP A 175 -6.26 -8.39 17.53
CA TRP A 175 -7.19 -8.87 16.50
C TRP A 175 -7.06 -8.05 15.21
N ARG A 176 -7.03 -6.72 15.32
CA ARG A 176 -6.82 -5.84 14.15
C ARG A 176 -5.51 -6.16 13.44
N ASN A 177 -4.42 -6.39 14.19
CA ASN A 177 -3.14 -6.75 13.62
C ASN A 177 -3.18 -8.12 12.93
N TYR A 178 -3.88 -9.10 13.48
CA TYR A 178 -4.04 -10.40 12.84
C TYR A 178 -4.92 -10.32 11.58
N ILE A 179 -5.99 -9.52 11.58
CA ILE A 179 -6.80 -9.26 10.38
C ILE A 179 -5.97 -8.59 9.29
N ALA A 180 -5.12 -7.61 9.66
CA ALA A 180 -4.17 -6.99 8.73
C ALA A 180 -3.16 -8.00 8.15
N LEU A 181 -2.70 -8.96 8.96
CA LEU A 181 -1.85 -10.07 8.51
C LEU A 181 -2.60 -10.98 7.51
N MET A 182 -3.85 -11.34 7.79
CA MET A 182 -4.69 -12.14 6.86
C MET A 182 -4.88 -11.41 5.53
N ALA A 183 -5.21 -10.11 5.57
CA ALA A 183 -5.36 -9.28 4.37
C ALA A 183 -4.05 -9.20 3.57
N ALA A 184 -2.91 -9.03 4.24
CA ALA A 184 -1.61 -8.99 3.57
C ALA A 184 -1.20 -10.33 2.95
N ALA A 185 -1.60 -11.44 3.56
CA ALA A 185 -1.32 -12.78 3.06
C ALA A 185 -2.02 -13.08 1.73
N GLU A 186 -3.25 -12.58 1.52
CA GLU A 186 -3.98 -12.70 0.25
C GLU A 186 -3.21 -12.11 -0.93
N TYR A 187 -2.48 -11.01 -0.69
CA TYR A 187 -1.63 -10.36 -1.68
C TYR A 187 -0.17 -10.84 -1.63
N ARG A 188 0.15 -11.84 -0.80
CA ARG A 188 1.51 -12.39 -0.64
C ARG A 188 2.52 -11.30 -0.24
N CYS A 189 2.08 -10.27 0.45
CA CYS A 189 2.91 -9.13 0.81
C CYS A 189 3.71 -9.42 2.08
N HIS A 190 4.98 -9.82 1.90
CA HIS A 190 5.86 -10.19 3.01
C HIS A 190 6.15 -9.01 3.94
N TYR A 191 6.38 -7.82 3.40
CA TYR A 191 6.65 -6.59 4.15
C TYR A 191 5.56 -6.30 5.18
N VAL A 192 4.30 -6.17 4.71
CA VAL A 192 3.15 -5.88 5.58
C VAL A 192 2.90 -7.04 6.54
N SER A 193 3.02 -8.28 6.07
CA SER A 193 2.83 -9.47 6.91
C SER A 193 3.82 -9.52 8.09
N MET A 194 5.10 -9.21 7.88
CA MET A 194 6.09 -9.18 8.95
C MET A 194 5.85 -8.05 9.94
N ILE A 195 5.48 -6.87 9.44
CA ILE A 195 5.11 -5.73 10.29
C ILE A 195 3.92 -6.09 11.19
N HIS A 196 2.91 -6.78 10.67
CA HIS A 196 1.74 -7.14 11.47
C HIS A 196 1.94 -8.34 12.38
N GLN A 197 2.78 -9.31 12.01
CA GLN A 197 3.26 -10.33 12.97
C GLN A 197 3.98 -9.66 14.15
N HIS A 198 4.85 -8.69 13.87
CA HIS A 198 5.53 -7.91 14.91
C HIS A 198 4.53 -7.17 15.81
N TYR A 199 3.64 -6.34 15.25
CA TYR A 199 2.71 -5.56 16.07
C TYR A 199 1.64 -6.43 16.76
N PHE A 200 1.26 -7.57 16.19
CA PHE A 200 0.41 -8.56 16.85
C PHE A 200 1.04 -9.03 18.17
N LEU A 201 2.30 -9.48 18.13
CA LEU A 201 3.02 -9.95 19.30
C LEU A 201 3.22 -8.82 20.33
N VAL A 202 3.60 -7.63 19.86
CA VAL A 202 3.83 -6.46 20.72
C VAL A 202 2.56 -6.02 21.46
N ASN A 203 1.39 -6.21 20.85
CA ASN A 203 0.10 -5.91 21.44
C ASN A 203 -0.48 -7.06 22.27
N GLY A 204 0.33 -8.09 22.58
CA GLY A 204 -0.06 -9.19 23.48
C GLY A 204 -0.80 -10.34 22.79
N GLY A 205 -0.75 -10.40 21.46
CA GLY A 205 -1.29 -11.53 20.70
C GLY A 205 -0.62 -12.85 21.06
N ASP A 206 -1.40 -13.93 21.09
CA ASP A 206 -0.92 -15.28 21.35
C ASP A 206 -0.05 -15.76 20.17
N PRO A 207 1.25 -16.05 20.37
CA PRO A 207 2.15 -16.43 19.28
C PRO A 207 1.75 -17.70 18.54
N SER A 208 0.96 -18.59 19.16
CA SER A 208 0.45 -19.79 18.50
C SER A 208 -0.43 -19.47 17.29
N TRP A 209 -1.07 -18.29 17.26
CA TRP A 209 -1.87 -17.86 16.11
C TRP A 209 -1.01 -17.69 14.84
N LEU A 210 0.30 -17.45 15.00
CA LEU A 210 1.23 -17.34 13.87
C LEU A 210 1.57 -18.69 13.22
N ASP A 211 1.08 -19.80 13.78
CA ASP A 211 1.19 -21.12 13.16
C ASP A 211 0.14 -21.35 12.05
N GLY A 212 -0.89 -20.52 11.96
CA GLY A 212 -1.86 -20.49 10.85
C GLY A 212 -3.32 -20.37 11.31
N LEU A 213 -4.25 -20.36 10.36
CA LEU A 213 -5.69 -20.21 10.62
C LEU A 213 -6.28 -21.32 11.52
N ASP A 214 -5.66 -22.50 11.57
CA ASP A 214 -6.08 -23.60 12.46
C ASP A 214 -5.85 -23.29 13.95
N PHE A 215 -5.01 -22.29 14.26
CA PHE A 215 -4.58 -21.95 15.62
C PHE A 215 -5.26 -20.69 16.17
N VAL A 216 -6.19 -20.08 15.43
CA VAL A 216 -6.90 -18.87 15.87
C VAL A 216 -8.32 -19.17 16.34
N PRO A 217 -8.97 -18.27 17.10
CA PRO A 217 -10.38 -18.41 17.47
C PRO A 217 -11.25 -18.60 16.23
N ALA A 218 -12.22 -19.51 16.29
CA ALA A 218 -13.13 -19.81 15.19
C ALA A 218 -13.80 -18.55 14.61
N LYS A 219 -14.18 -17.60 15.49
CA LYS A 219 -14.67 -16.27 15.10
C LYS A 219 -13.77 -15.59 14.06
N LEU A 220 -12.46 -15.55 14.31
CA LEU A 220 -11.48 -14.89 13.47
C LEU A 220 -11.21 -15.68 12.18
N ALA A 221 -11.09 -17.00 12.28
CA ALA A 221 -10.88 -17.87 11.12
C ALA A 221 -11.97 -17.68 10.06
N ARG A 222 -13.24 -17.54 10.48
CA ARG A 222 -14.40 -17.37 9.58
C ARG A 222 -14.32 -16.15 8.65
N LEU A 223 -13.49 -15.14 8.96
CA LEU A 223 -13.28 -14.00 8.05
C LEU A 223 -12.55 -14.36 6.76
N HIS A 224 -11.90 -15.53 6.67
CA HIS A 224 -11.03 -15.86 5.54
C HIS A 224 -11.73 -15.77 4.18
N SER A 225 -13.01 -16.17 4.09
CA SER A 225 -13.76 -16.18 2.83
C SER A 225 -14.08 -14.77 2.38
N LEU A 226 -14.60 -13.94 3.30
CA LEU A 226 -14.88 -12.54 3.03
C LEU A 226 -13.60 -11.78 2.68
N ASN A 227 -12.48 -12.07 3.37
CA ASN A 227 -11.18 -11.48 3.08
C ASN A 227 -10.72 -11.77 1.63
N ALA A 228 -10.79 -13.04 1.21
CA ALA A 228 -10.42 -13.45 -0.14
C ALA A 228 -11.31 -12.81 -1.22
N LEU A 229 -12.63 -12.71 -0.98
CA LEU A 229 -13.53 -11.99 -1.88
C LEU A 229 -13.19 -10.50 -1.94
N LEU A 230 -13.04 -9.84 -0.79
CA LEU A 230 -12.65 -8.44 -0.70
C LEU A 230 -11.32 -8.14 -1.37
N ALA A 231 -10.38 -9.09 -1.38
CA ALA A 231 -9.07 -8.96 -2.01
C ALA A 231 -9.11 -9.12 -3.53
N HIS A 232 -9.89 -10.07 -4.05
CA HIS A 232 -9.73 -10.51 -5.43
C HIS A 232 -10.97 -10.29 -6.31
N GLN A 233 -12.17 -10.49 -5.79
CA GLN A 233 -13.43 -10.40 -6.54
C GLN A 233 -14.55 -9.80 -5.66
N PRO A 234 -14.43 -8.53 -5.23
CA PRO A 234 -15.35 -7.95 -4.24
C PRO A 234 -16.79 -7.83 -4.75
N TRP A 235 -17.01 -7.81 -6.08
CA TRP A 235 -18.35 -7.79 -6.68
C TRP A 235 -19.17 -9.06 -6.43
N LEU A 236 -18.54 -10.15 -5.99
CA LEU A 236 -19.21 -11.41 -5.64
C LEU A 236 -19.71 -11.46 -4.19
N ILE A 237 -19.41 -10.46 -3.37
CA ILE A 237 -19.87 -10.42 -1.97
C ILE A 237 -21.38 -10.19 -1.95
N THR A 238 -22.09 -11.04 -1.21
CA THR A 238 -23.55 -11.05 -1.08
C THR A 238 -23.98 -10.77 0.36
N SER A 239 -25.27 -10.53 0.58
CA SER A 239 -25.85 -10.41 1.93
C SER A 239 -25.78 -11.74 2.72
N ASP A 240 -25.69 -12.88 2.03
CA ASP A 240 -25.56 -14.20 2.67
C ASP A 240 -24.19 -14.36 3.33
N ASP A 241 -23.12 -13.88 2.68
CA ASP A 241 -21.77 -13.86 3.27
C ASP A 241 -21.73 -13.06 4.60
N ILE A 242 -22.53 -11.98 4.67
CA ILE A 242 -22.70 -11.17 5.88
C ILE A 242 -23.58 -11.90 6.90
N ALA A 243 -24.70 -12.48 6.47
CA ALA A 243 -25.61 -13.22 7.33
C ALA A 243 -24.91 -14.38 8.03
N ASP A 244 -24.06 -15.11 7.30
CA ASP A 244 -23.27 -16.21 7.84
C ASP A 244 -22.39 -15.71 8.99
N LEU A 245 -21.64 -14.62 8.82
CA LEU A 245 -20.77 -14.08 9.88
C LEU A 245 -21.52 -13.55 11.11
N LEU A 246 -22.75 -13.04 10.92
CA LEU A 246 -23.61 -12.54 11.99
C LEU A 246 -24.44 -13.65 12.66
N ALA A 247 -24.49 -14.85 12.08
CA ALA A 247 -25.27 -15.95 12.59
C ALA A 247 -24.87 -16.27 14.04
N SER A 248 -25.88 -16.44 14.89
CA SER A 248 -25.69 -16.77 16.30
C SER A 248 -25.37 -18.25 16.46
N ASP A 249 -24.08 -18.57 16.47
CA ASP A 249 -23.59 -19.91 16.76
C ASP A 249 -23.37 -20.12 18.27
N SER A 250 -23.69 -21.32 18.76
CA SER A 250 -23.57 -21.68 20.19
C SER A 250 -22.12 -21.70 20.71
N ASP A 251 -21.14 -21.63 19.82
CA ASP A 251 -19.71 -21.63 20.13
C ASP A 251 -19.12 -20.23 20.39
N GLY A 252 -19.95 -19.18 20.34
CA GLY A 252 -19.52 -17.80 20.58
C GLY A 252 -18.73 -17.18 19.41
N SER A 253 -18.79 -17.79 18.22
CA SER A 253 -18.06 -17.33 17.04
C SER A 253 -18.78 -16.24 16.22
N SER A 254 -19.91 -15.74 16.69
CA SER A 254 -20.71 -14.72 16.00
C SER A 254 -20.02 -13.34 16.01
N TRP A 255 -20.07 -12.64 14.88
CA TRP A 255 -19.66 -11.24 14.77
C TRP A 255 -20.82 -10.31 15.11
N SER A 256 -20.53 -9.21 15.81
CA SER A 256 -21.42 -8.05 15.81
C SER A 256 -21.21 -7.24 14.53
N ILE A 257 -22.21 -6.46 14.15
CA ILE A 257 -22.11 -5.63 12.94
C ILE A 257 -20.98 -4.59 13.02
N SER A 258 -20.75 -4.01 14.20
CA SER A 258 -19.68 -3.03 14.41
C SER A 258 -18.29 -3.67 14.30
N GLU A 259 -18.10 -4.86 14.85
CA GLU A 259 -16.85 -5.63 14.68
C GLU A 259 -16.63 -5.99 13.20
N LEU A 260 -17.68 -6.42 12.50
CA LEU A 260 -17.57 -6.83 11.10
C LEU A 260 -17.26 -5.64 10.18
N VAL A 261 -17.94 -4.50 10.36
CA VAL A 261 -17.64 -3.27 9.60
C VAL A 261 -16.22 -2.80 9.88
N HIS A 262 -15.76 -2.86 11.13
CA HIS A 262 -14.37 -2.54 11.47
C HIS A 262 -13.39 -3.51 10.78
N ALA A 263 -13.67 -4.82 10.77
CA ALA A 263 -12.86 -5.80 10.08
C ALA A 263 -12.79 -5.55 8.56
N ILE A 264 -13.92 -5.22 7.91
CA ILE A 264 -13.97 -4.86 6.48
C ILE A 264 -13.07 -3.65 6.20
N ILE A 265 -13.15 -2.60 7.04
CA ILE A 265 -12.30 -1.42 6.92
C ILE A 265 -10.82 -1.80 7.02
N VAL A 266 -10.44 -2.61 8.01
CA VAL A 266 -9.05 -3.07 8.19
C VAL A 266 -8.59 -3.90 6.98
N MET A 267 -9.38 -4.87 6.50
CA MET A 267 -9.02 -5.70 5.34
C MET A 267 -8.79 -4.83 4.09
N CYS A 268 -9.72 -3.94 3.75
CA CYS A 268 -9.59 -3.05 2.61
C CYS A 268 -8.39 -2.09 2.74
N MET A 269 -8.16 -1.55 3.94
CA MET A 269 -7.01 -0.70 4.24
C MET A 269 -5.69 -1.45 3.97
N TYR A 270 -5.59 -2.72 4.38
CA TYR A 270 -4.35 -3.48 4.22
C TYR A 270 -4.18 -4.12 2.85
N HIS A 271 -5.26 -4.41 2.11
CA HIS A 271 -5.17 -4.69 0.68
C HIS A 271 -4.56 -3.49 -0.07
N SER A 272 -5.05 -2.29 0.22
CA SER A 272 -4.52 -1.04 -0.34
C SER A 272 -3.05 -0.81 0.02
N MET A 273 -2.67 -0.96 1.29
CA MET A 273 -1.27 -0.86 1.71
C MET A 273 -0.38 -1.90 1.04
N CYS A 274 -0.89 -3.11 0.80
CA CYS A 274 -0.17 -4.13 0.04
C CYS A 274 0.02 -3.73 -1.43
N SER A 275 -1.00 -3.13 -2.06
CA SER A 275 -0.86 -2.55 -3.40
C SER A 275 0.21 -1.46 -3.45
N ILE A 276 0.27 -0.57 -2.45
CA ILE A 276 1.31 0.48 -2.37
C ILE A 276 2.70 -0.15 -2.17
N THR A 277 2.85 -1.00 -1.16
CA THR A 277 4.17 -1.57 -0.80
C THR A 277 4.76 -2.43 -1.91
N LEU A 278 3.96 -3.29 -2.54
CA LEU A 278 4.40 -4.12 -3.65
C LEU A 278 4.56 -3.29 -4.95
N GLY A 279 3.67 -2.32 -5.17
CA GLY A 279 3.75 -1.39 -6.31
C GLY A 279 5.03 -0.56 -6.30
N LEU A 280 5.49 -0.15 -5.11
CA LEU A 280 6.72 0.63 -4.92
C LEU A 280 7.94 -0.23 -4.60
N GLY A 281 7.81 -1.57 -4.59
CA GLY A 281 8.90 -2.50 -4.34
C GLY A 281 9.55 -2.33 -2.97
N VAL A 282 8.77 -1.94 -1.96
CA VAL A 282 9.23 -1.71 -0.58
C VAL A 282 9.89 -2.96 -0.04
N VAL A 283 11.09 -2.81 0.48
CA VAL A 283 11.90 -3.90 1.00
C VAL A 283 11.58 -4.13 2.47
N ASP A 284 11.68 -5.39 2.89
CA ASP A 284 11.56 -5.85 4.26
C ASP A 284 12.47 -5.09 5.25
N GLU A 285 11.92 -4.79 6.44
CA GLU A 285 12.66 -4.19 7.56
C GLU A 285 13.73 -5.18 8.07
N GLU A 286 15.01 -4.79 8.01
CA GLU A 286 16.16 -5.68 8.26
C GLU A 286 16.12 -6.33 9.65
N ASP A 287 15.71 -5.57 10.68
CA ASP A 287 15.69 -6.01 12.07
C ASP A 287 14.47 -6.88 12.44
N LEU A 288 13.43 -6.86 11.59
CA LEU A 288 12.25 -7.71 11.70
C LEU A 288 12.36 -9.02 10.95
N ALA A 289 13.32 -9.15 10.03
CA ALA A 289 13.52 -10.37 9.23
C ALA A 289 13.73 -11.64 10.10
N VAL A 290 14.14 -11.48 11.36
CA VAL A 290 14.24 -12.57 12.36
C VAL A 290 12.89 -13.25 12.63
N LEU A 291 11.76 -12.57 12.39
CA LEU A 291 10.41 -13.12 12.54
C LEU A 291 9.98 -14.03 11.37
N SER A 292 10.70 -13.99 10.24
CA SER A 292 10.45 -14.91 9.11
C SER A 292 10.82 -16.35 9.50
N SER A 293 10.04 -17.34 9.07
CA SER A 293 10.15 -18.73 9.52
C SER A 293 11.40 -19.47 9.05
N THR A 294 12.17 -18.86 8.17
CA THR A 294 13.51 -19.32 7.79
C THR A 294 14.53 -18.87 8.81
N SER A 295 14.43 -19.40 10.03
CA SER A 295 15.45 -19.30 11.06
C SER A 295 16.63 -20.23 10.73
N ASN A 296 17.26 -19.93 9.61
CA ASN A 296 18.61 -20.30 9.26
C ASN A 296 19.17 -19.10 8.47
N PRO A 297 20.02 -18.24 9.08
CA PRO A 297 20.55 -17.03 8.46
C PRO A 297 21.10 -17.28 7.05
N ASP A 298 21.70 -18.45 6.84
CA ASP A 298 22.29 -18.87 5.56
C ASP A 298 21.25 -19.21 4.47
N THR A 299 20.02 -19.58 4.86
CA THR A 299 18.97 -19.98 3.89
C THR A 299 18.11 -18.78 3.46
N TYR A 300 17.95 -17.78 4.33
CA TYR A 300 17.33 -16.49 3.97
C TYR A 300 18.22 -15.67 3.02
N ILE A 301 19.54 -15.65 3.26
CA ILE A 301 20.52 -15.09 2.33
C ILE A 301 20.44 -15.80 0.97
N GLY A 302 20.26 -17.12 0.95
CA GLY A 302 20.06 -17.90 -0.28
C GLY A 302 18.69 -17.75 -0.96
N ALA A 303 17.64 -17.30 -0.25
CA ALA A 303 16.30 -17.10 -0.79
C ALA A 303 16.09 -15.68 -1.36
N ILE A 304 16.66 -14.66 -0.68
CA ILE A 304 16.76 -13.30 -1.22
C ILE A 304 17.70 -13.27 -2.41
N ASN A 305 18.88 -13.90 -2.32
CA ASN A 305 19.78 -14.00 -3.47
C ASN A 305 19.10 -14.69 -4.64
N ARG A 306 18.24 -15.70 -4.43
CA ARG A 306 17.45 -16.33 -5.50
C ARG A 306 16.38 -15.42 -6.11
N ARG A 307 15.80 -14.47 -5.36
CA ARG A 307 14.87 -13.45 -5.92
C ARG A 307 15.61 -12.34 -6.68
N SER A 308 16.78 -11.91 -6.21
CA SER A 308 17.64 -10.96 -6.93
C SER A 308 18.41 -11.60 -8.10
N SER A 309 18.70 -12.91 -8.07
CA SER A 309 19.44 -13.64 -9.10
C SER A 309 18.58 -14.30 -10.16
N ILE A 310 17.25 -14.38 -9.99
CA ILE A 310 16.34 -14.67 -11.12
C ILE A 310 16.43 -13.59 -12.21
N GLY A 311 16.97 -12.40 -11.88
CA GLY A 311 17.29 -11.35 -12.85
C GLY A 311 18.61 -11.51 -13.61
N LYS A 312 19.48 -12.48 -13.28
CA LYS A 312 20.79 -12.63 -13.95
C LYS A 312 21.14 -14.10 -14.22
N MET A 313 21.02 -14.47 -15.50
CA MET A 313 21.57 -15.64 -16.22
C MET A 313 20.83 -16.99 -16.16
N SER A 314 20.03 -17.23 -17.19
CA SER A 314 20.20 -18.39 -18.08
C SER A 314 19.75 -18.00 -19.49
N GLU A 315 20.70 -17.52 -20.30
CA GLU A 315 20.57 -17.61 -21.76
C GLU A 315 20.68 -19.09 -22.13
N CYS A 316 19.55 -19.75 -22.26
CA CYS A 316 19.43 -20.92 -23.10
C CYS A 316 18.26 -20.64 -24.04
N GLY A 317 18.60 -20.44 -25.32
CA GLY A 317 17.65 -20.08 -26.35
C GLY A 317 16.54 -21.13 -26.46
N SER A 318 15.34 -20.74 -26.05
CA SER A 318 14.11 -21.22 -26.66
C SER A 318 13.24 -20.01 -26.90
N GLU A 319 13.26 -19.54 -28.15
CA GLU A 319 12.24 -18.66 -28.70
C GLU A 319 10.89 -19.32 -28.46
N LEU A 320 10.07 -18.79 -27.55
CA LEU A 320 8.61 -18.96 -27.48
C LEU A 320 8.10 -18.10 -26.31
N GLY A 321 7.65 -16.88 -26.62
CA GLY A 321 6.94 -15.99 -25.69
C GLY A 321 7.68 -14.70 -25.34
N ALA A 322 8.10 -13.91 -26.33
CA ALA A 322 8.50 -12.54 -26.11
C ALA A 322 7.30 -11.73 -25.57
N SER A 323 7.46 -11.09 -24.41
CA SER A 323 6.63 -9.91 -24.08
C SER A 323 6.70 -8.96 -25.28
N PRO A 324 5.61 -8.30 -25.71
CA PRO A 324 5.72 -7.35 -26.80
C PRO A 324 6.79 -6.35 -26.40
N GLY A 325 7.91 -6.31 -27.13
CA GLY A 325 8.91 -5.29 -26.93
C GLY A 325 8.23 -3.97 -27.25
N TYR A 326 7.85 -3.21 -26.23
CA TYR A 326 7.35 -1.87 -26.46
C TYR A 326 8.51 -1.07 -27.05
N ASP A 327 8.32 -0.58 -28.26
CA ASP A 327 9.25 0.33 -28.90
C ASP A 327 9.31 1.61 -28.05
N VAL A 328 10.49 1.86 -27.45
CA VAL A 328 10.73 3.01 -26.57
C VAL A 328 10.41 4.32 -27.29
N ALA A 329 10.72 4.42 -28.58
CA ALA A 329 10.42 5.63 -29.37
C ALA A 329 8.92 5.86 -29.52
N ARG A 330 8.13 4.77 -29.63
CA ARG A 330 6.67 4.86 -29.70
C ARG A 330 6.08 5.30 -28.37
N MET A 331 6.63 4.82 -27.25
CA MET A 331 6.22 5.26 -25.92
C MET A 331 6.58 6.73 -25.65
N GLU A 332 7.79 7.15 -26.02
CA GLU A 332 8.23 8.56 -26.01
C GLU A 332 7.25 9.45 -26.76
N LEU A 333 6.82 9.04 -27.95
CA LEU A 333 5.82 9.77 -28.73
C LEU A 333 4.44 9.80 -28.04
N GLU A 334 3.95 8.66 -27.52
CA GLU A 334 2.67 8.60 -26.81
C GLU A 334 2.67 9.50 -25.55
N GLU A 335 3.78 9.53 -24.80
CA GLU A 335 3.93 10.35 -23.61
C GLU A 335 4.03 11.85 -23.93
N GLU A 336 4.69 12.21 -25.04
CA GLU A 336 4.72 13.59 -25.54
C GLU A 336 3.35 14.06 -26.03
N LEU A 337 2.61 13.22 -26.75
CA LEU A 337 1.23 13.52 -27.16
C LEU A 337 0.30 13.70 -25.96
N LEU A 338 0.44 12.86 -24.93
CA LEU A 338 -0.31 13.01 -23.69
C LEU A 338 0.01 14.36 -23.01
N ARG A 339 1.29 14.73 -22.95
CA ARG A 339 1.71 16.04 -22.41
C ARG A 339 1.07 17.20 -23.17
N GLN A 340 1.02 17.12 -24.49
CA GLN A 340 0.38 18.14 -25.34
C GLN A 340 -1.13 18.22 -25.11
N ARG A 341 -1.81 17.10 -24.85
CA ARG A 341 -3.24 17.08 -24.51
C ARG A 341 -3.50 17.76 -23.16
N LEU A 342 -2.73 17.39 -22.13
CA LEU A 342 -2.84 17.99 -20.80
C LEU A 342 -2.56 19.50 -20.81
N ALA A 343 -1.68 19.97 -21.70
CA ALA A 343 -1.43 21.41 -21.88
C ALA A 343 -2.60 22.14 -22.57
N LYS A 344 -3.28 21.50 -23.54
CA LYS A 344 -4.41 22.11 -24.27
C LYS A 344 -5.69 22.15 -23.43
N ASP A 345 -5.98 21.12 -22.67
CA ASP A 345 -7.17 21.08 -21.82
C ASP A 345 -7.10 22.16 -20.71
N ALA A 346 -5.89 22.51 -20.26
CA ALA A 346 -5.67 23.61 -19.32
C ALA A 346 -6.09 24.99 -19.88
N GLU A 347 -6.02 25.18 -21.20
CA GLU A 347 -6.47 26.43 -21.87
C GLU A 347 -8.01 26.51 -21.96
N PHE A 348 -8.72 25.37 -21.93
CA PHE A 348 -10.19 25.33 -22.03
C PHE A 348 -10.89 25.60 -20.69
N THR A 349 -10.29 25.18 -19.57
CA THR A 349 -10.84 25.41 -18.22
C THR A 349 -10.72 26.85 -17.72
N GLN A 350 -10.03 27.74 -18.44
CA GLN A 350 -9.85 29.15 -18.04
C GLN A 350 -11.03 30.08 -18.36
N SER A 351 -12.04 29.64 -19.12
CA SER A 351 -13.20 30.50 -19.39
C SER A 351 -14.27 30.48 -18.30
N ASP A 352 -14.25 29.49 -17.39
CA ASP A 352 -15.44 29.16 -16.59
C ASP A 352 -15.26 29.36 -15.06
N ASP A 353 -14.07 29.69 -14.56
CA ASP A 353 -13.81 29.85 -13.12
C ASP A 353 -13.31 31.27 -12.75
N GLU A 354 -14.21 32.26 -12.73
CA GLU A 354 -14.13 33.44 -11.85
C GLU A 354 -15.46 33.61 -11.05
N ASP A 355 -15.34 33.80 -9.74
CA ASP A 355 -16.42 33.80 -8.72
C ASP A 355 -17.62 34.78 -8.91
N ALA A 356 -18.84 34.22 -8.88
CA ALA A 356 -20.14 34.71 -8.31
C ALA A 356 -20.92 35.92 -8.94
N PRO A 357 -22.24 36.16 -8.67
CA PRO A 357 -23.37 35.35 -8.16
C PRO A 357 -24.62 35.36 -9.10
N GLU A 358 -25.74 34.75 -8.66
CA GLU A 358 -27.07 34.67 -9.32
C GLU A 358 -27.50 35.89 -10.17
N GLY A 359 -27.96 35.63 -11.41
CA GLY A 359 -28.54 36.64 -12.29
C GLY A 359 -29.29 36.05 -13.49
N ASP A 360 -30.57 36.40 -13.57
CA ASP A 360 -31.61 36.02 -14.52
C ASP A 360 -31.34 36.34 -16.01
N ALA A 361 -31.90 35.49 -16.87
CA ALA A 361 -32.31 35.64 -18.27
C ALA A 361 -31.45 36.44 -19.28
N THR A 362 -31.15 35.85 -20.45
CA THR A 362 -31.95 36.01 -21.68
C THR A 362 -31.28 35.38 -22.91
N SER A 363 -32.13 34.84 -23.77
CA SER A 363 -31.92 34.36 -25.14
C SER A 363 -31.02 35.24 -26.02
N THR A 364 -30.15 34.61 -26.81
CA THR A 364 -29.88 35.09 -28.17
C THR A 364 -29.72 33.91 -29.12
N GLU A 365 -30.77 33.68 -29.90
CA GLU A 365 -30.73 32.90 -31.14
C GLU A 365 -29.73 33.54 -32.10
N LYS A 366 -28.81 32.73 -32.62
CA LYS A 366 -28.18 32.98 -33.92
C LYS A 366 -28.05 31.64 -34.64
N ASP A 367 -29.00 31.44 -35.55
CA ASP A 367 -28.87 30.61 -36.73
C ASP A 367 -27.59 30.99 -37.48
N ASP A 368 -26.80 30.00 -37.88
CA ASP A 368 -25.98 30.04 -39.10
C ASP A 368 -25.62 28.59 -39.51
N ASP A 369 -26.33 28.15 -40.55
CA ASP A 369 -25.96 27.21 -41.61
C ASP A 369 -25.54 25.75 -41.29
N ASP A 370 -26.54 24.88 -41.44
CA ASP A 370 -26.41 23.46 -41.81
C ASP A 370 -25.57 23.29 -43.09
N GLU A 371 -24.32 22.87 -42.96
CA GLU A 371 -23.68 22.03 -43.97
C GLU A 371 -23.62 20.60 -43.42
N ASP A 372 -24.45 19.74 -44.04
CA ASP A 372 -24.49 18.29 -43.86
C ASP A 372 -23.07 17.68 -43.91
N ILE A 373 -22.44 17.53 -42.74
CA ILE A 373 -21.34 16.61 -42.54
C ILE A 373 -21.99 15.32 -42.08
N ASP A 374 -21.96 14.32 -42.95
CA ASP A 374 -22.37 12.95 -42.66
C ASP A 374 -21.94 12.58 -41.23
N GLU A 375 -22.92 12.36 -40.34
CA GLU A 375 -22.73 11.70 -39.06
C GLU A 375 -22.25 10.27 -39.35
N GLU A 376 -20.95 10.12 -39.59
CA GLU A 376 -20.29 8.83 -39.40
C GLU A 376 -20.56 8.48 -37.93
N GLU A 377 -21.41 7.46 -37.71
CA GLU A 377 -21.57 6.80 -36.43
C GLU A 377 -20.17 6.59 -35.84
N GLU A 378 -19.75 7.43 -34.89
CA GLU A 378 -18.54 7.17 -34.11
C GLU A 378 -18.78 5.84 -33.41
N GLU A 379 -18.29 4.74 -33.98
CA GLU A 379 -18.24 3.45 -33.32
C GLU A 379 -17.66 3.70 -31.93
N GLU A 380 -18.49 3.55 -30.88
CA GLU A 380 -18.04 3.70 -29.49
C GLU A 380 -16.82 2.81 -29.29
N VAL A 381 -15.64 3.43 -29.22
CA VAL A 381 -14.38 2.70 -29.01
C VAL A 381 -14.54 1.90 -27.73
N PRO A 382 -14.56 0.55 -27.78
CA PRO A 382 -14.91 -0.24 -26.61
C PRO A 382 -13.93 0.03 -25.47
N PHE A 383 -14.44 0.08 -24.23
CA PHE A 383 -13.61 0.16 -23.04
C PHE A 383 -12.60 -1.01 -23.02
N GLU A 384 -11.34 -0.72 -23.32
CA GLU A 384 -10.29 -1.72 -23.46
C GLU A 384 -9.59 -1.95 -22.12
N VAL A 385 -10.00 -3.00 -21.42
CA VAL A 385 -9.29 -3.51 -20.25
C VAL A 385 -7.94 -4.06 -20.69
N ALA A 386 -6.84 -3.59 -20.07
CA ALA A 386 -5.52 -4.08 -20.42
C ALA A 386 -5.40 -5.59 -20.12
N ALA A 387 -5.10 -6.39 -21.15
CA ALA A 387 -4.74 -7.79 -20.97
C ALA A 387 -3.41 -7.86 -20.21
N LEU A 388 -3.43 -8.53 -19.05
CA LEU A 388 -2.21 -8.94 -18.37
C LEU A 388 -1.70 -10.23 -19.02
N PRO A 389 -0.38 -10.44 -19.12
CA PRO A 389 0.15 -11.70 -19.61
C PRO A 389 -0.43 -12.85 -18.77
N PRO A 390 -0.91 -13.93 -19.41
CA PRO A 390 -1.61 -14.99 -18.71
C PRO A 390 -0.73 -15.52 -17.57
N SER A 391 -1.25 -15.50 -16.35
CA SER A 391 -0.88 -16.55 -15.40
C SER A 391 -1.20 -17.83 -16.13
N GLY A 392 -0.24 -18.71 -16.39
CA GLY A 392 -0.44 -19.85 -17.29
C GLY A 392 -1.44 -20.91 -16.80
N ARG A 393 -2.70 -20.58 -16.48
CA ARG A 393 -3.74 -21.48 -15.95
C ARG A 393 -5.17 -21.00 -16.26
N LEU A 394 -6.01 -21.96 -16.64
CA LEU A 394 -7.44 -21.82 -16.91
C LEU A 394 -8.28 -21.69 -15.62
N ARG A 395 -9.47 -21.12 -15.80
CA ARG A 395 -10.63 -21.10 -14.90
C ARG A 395 -10.87 -22.48 -14.25
N GLY A 396 -10.83 -22.53 -12.91
CA GLY A 396 -11.21 -23.70 -12.13
C GLY A 396 -10.57 -23.69 -10.74
N LEU A 397 -11.36 -24.04 -9.71
CA LEU A 397 -10.92 -24.32 -8.34
C LEU A 397 -9.65 -25.19 -8.39
N SER A 398 -8.49 -24.59 -8.13
CA SER A 398 -7.22 -25.29 -8.19
C SER A 398 -6.89 -25.89 -6.82
N SER A 399 -6.59 -27.19 -6.83
CA SER A 399 -6.13 -27.97 -5.67
C SER A 399 -4.93 -27.32 -4.95
N THR A 400 -4.88 -27.54 -3.63
CA THR A 400 -3.88 -27.13 -2.61
C THR A 400 -2.39 -27.32 -2.95
N ALA A 401 -2.06 -27.94 -4.09
CA ALA A 401 -0.69 -28.12 -4.59
C ALA A 401 0.07 -26.81 -4.89
N HIS A 402 -0.60 -25.64 -4.80
CA HIS A 402 -0.05 -24.31 -5.10
C HIS A 402 0.34 -23.47 -3.88
N LEU A 403 0.13 -23.97 -2.66
CA LEU A 403 0.49 -23.33 -1.40
C LEU A 403 2.02 -23.40 -1.18
N LYS A 404 2.80 -22.66 -1.98
CA LYS A 404 4.25 -22.48 -1.80
C LYS A 404 4.53 -21.10 -1.24
N GLY A 405 5.00 -21.04 0.00
CA GLY A 405 5.36 -19.80 0.70
C GLY A 405 5.13 -19.96 2.20
N GLU A 406 5.46 -18.97 3.02
CA GLU A 406 5.16 -19.02 4.46
C GLU A 406 3.79 -18.45 4.79
N LEU A 407 3.28 -17.52 3.96
CA LEU A 407 2.07 -16.74 4.26
C LEU A 407 0.76 -17.47 3.97
N TRP A 408 0.79 -18.54 3.18
CA TRP A 408 -0.44 -19.24 2.79
C TRP A 408 -1.20 -19.83 3.98
N ARG A 409 -0.51 -20.08 5.10
CA ARG A 409 -1.11 -20.58 6.34
C ARG A 409 -2.13 -19.60 6.95
N TYR A 410 -2.12 -18.36 6.50
CA TYR A 410 -3.04 -17.29 6.92
C TYR A 410 -4.18 -17.05 5.92
N CYS A 411 -4.19 -17.76 4.80
CA CYS A 411 -5.22 -17.70 3.75
C CYS A 411 -6.17 -18.89 3.86
N SER A 412 -7.34 -18.78 3.24
CA SER A 412 -8.26 -19.92 3.13
C SER A 412 -7.67 -21.07 2.31
N GLU A 413 -8.18 -22.29 2.52
CA GLU A 413 -7.79 -23.46 1.70
C GLU A 413 -8.12 -23.28 0.22
N THR A 414 -9.13 -22.47 -0.08
CA THR A 414 -9.58 -22.14 -1.43
C THR A 414 -8.89 -20.88 -1.95
N PHE A 415 -8.24 -20.99 -3.10
CA PHE A 415 -7.52 -19.87 -3.67
C PHE A 415 -8.40 -19.08 -4.65
N VAL A 416 -8.69 -17.82 -4.31
CA VAL A 416 -9.39 -16.86 -5.18
C VAL A 416 -8.33 -15.97 -5.84
N GLU A 417 -8.36 -15.83 -7.16
CA GLU A 417 -7.56 -14.83 -7.88
C GLU A 417 -8.48 -13.79 -8.50
N TYR A 418 -7.95 -12.60 -8.75
CA TYR A 418 -8.65 -11.62 -9.55
C TYR A 418 -8.89 -12.17 -10.97
N VAL A 419 -10.12 -11.96 -11.43
CA VAL A 419 -10.55 -12.20 -12.81
C VAL A 419 -11.20 -10.92 -13.30
N ASP A 420 -11.06 -10.61 -14.58
CA ASP A 420 -11.72 -9.42 -15.13
C ASP A 420 -13.23 -9.49 -14.95
N PHE A 421 -13.81 -8.40 -14.48
CA PHE A 421 -15.24 -8.25 -14.31
C PHE A 421 -15.95 -8.50 -15.65
N ASP A 422 -16.85 -9.48 -15.68
CA ASP A 422 -17.62 -9.82 -16.87
C ASP A 422 -18.94 -9.07 -16.88
N VAL A 423 -19.03 -8.00 -17.69
CA VAL A 423 -20.26 -7.21 -17.88
C VAL A 423 -21.44 -8.02 -18.43
N ARG A 424 -21.19 -9.23 -18.96
CA ARG A 424 -22.21 -10.14 -19.50
C ARG A 424 -22.53 -11.30 -18.54
N SER A 425 -21.98 -11.27 -17.33
CA SER A 425 -22.26 -12.28 -16.30
C SER A 425 -23.77 -12.35 -16.01
N ARG A 426 -24.24 -13.55 -15.67
CA ARG A 426 -25.61 -13.76 -15.16
C ARG A 426 -25.68 -13.77 -13.64
N GLU A 427 -24.52 -13.77 -12.98
CA GLU A 427 -24.39 -13.91 -11.52
C GLU A 427 -24.37 -12.57 -10.81
N TYR A 428 -23.94 -11.51 -11.49
CA TYR A 428 -23.77 -10.17 -10.93
C TYR A 428 -23.95 -9.10 -12.01
N ASN A 429 -24.24 -7.87 -11.59
CA ASN A 429 -24.45 -6.72 -12.46
C ASN A 429 -23.39 -5.63 -12.19
N VAL A 430 -23.23 -4.73 -13.17
CA VAL A 430 -22.46 -3.50 -12.99
C VAL A 430 -23.05 -2.70 -11.82
N LEU A 431 -22.18 -2.18 -10.95
CA LEU A 431 -22.58 -1.30 -9.87
C LEU A 431 -22.53 0.15 -10.35
N HIS A 432 -23.70 0.72 -10.62
CA HIS A 432 -23.82 2.15 -10.94
C HIS A 432 -23.71 2.98 -9.67
N THR A 433 -22.98 4.10 -9.73
CA THR A 433 -22.78 4.97 -8.56
C THR A 433 -24.05 5.70 -8.16
N GLU A 434 -24.98 5.91 -9.09
CA GLU A 434 -26.32 6.40 -8.77
C GLU A 434 -27.09 5.45 -7.83
N ASP A 435 -26.88 4.13 -7.96
CA ASP A 435 -27.53 3.13 -7.10
C ASP A 435 -26.87 3.04 -5.72
N PHE A 436 -25.53 3.09 -5.68
CA PHE A 436 -24.77 2.96 -4.45
C PHE A 436 -23.38 3.60 -4.56
N SER A 437 -23.23 4.79 -3.99
CA SER A 437 -21.97 5.53 -3.92
C SER A 437 -21.33 5.55 -2.53
N TRP A 438 -20.07 6.01 -2.49
CA TRP A 438 -19.39 6.26 -1.23
C TRP A 438 -20.06 7.38 -0.43
N ASP A 439 -20.34 8.52 -1.07
CA ASP A 439 -20.87 9.73 -0.43
C ASP A 439 -22.28 9.53 0.16
N GLU A 440 -23.20 8.91 -0.59
CA GLU A 440 -24.60 8.76 -0.17
C GLU A 440 -24.81 7.62 0.83
N HIS A 441 -24.05 6.53 0.70
CA HIS A 441 -24.32 5.30 1.44
C HIS A 441 -23.18 4.87 2.35
N CYS A 442 -21.98 4.68 1.79
CA CYS A 442 -20.86 4.06 2.54
C CYS A 442 -20.44 4.92 3.73
N PHE A 443 -20.32 6.23 3.54
CA PHE A 443 -19.92 7.15 4.60
C PHE A 443 -20.87 7.06 5.81
N SER A 444 -22.18 7.01 5.55
CA SER A 444 -23.22 6.86 6.58
C SER A 444 -23.12 5.52 7.32
N LEU A 445 -22.89 4.42 6.59
CA LEU A 445 -22.72 3.09 7.17
C LEU A 445 -21.48 3.00 8.08
N VAL A 446 -20.35 3.55 7.63
CA VAL A 446 -19.13 3.62 8.45
C VAL A 446 -19.39 4.46 9.69
N SER A 447 -19.99 5.64 9.55
CA SER A 447 -20.28 6.54 10.67
C SER A 447 -21.22 5.90 11.70
N ARG A 448 -22.16 5.07 11.24
CA ARG A 448 -23.12 4.36 12.09
C ARG A 448 -22.48 3.20 12.86
N TYR A 449 -21.69 2.36 12.19
CA TYR A 449 -21.23 1.09 12.76
C TYR A 449 -19.78 1.12 13.28
N PHE A 450 -18.97 2.07 12.82
CA PHE A 450 -17.64 2.37 13.31
C PHE A 450 -17.52 3.87 13.66
N PRO A 451 -18.22 4.32 14.73
CA PRO A 451 -18.28 5.73 15.09
C PRO A 451 -16.91 6.26 15.49
N GLY A 452 -16.60 7.49 15.07
CA GLY A 452 -15.31 8.14 15.33
C GLY A 452 -14.84 8.92 14.11
N GLN A 453 -13.56 9.28 14.08
CA GLN A 453 -12.98 10.03 12.96
C GLN A 453 -12.64 9.14 11.75
N GLY A 454 -12.73 7.81 11.88
CA GLY A 454 -12.32 6.87 10.84
C GLY A 454 -13.02 7.09 9.50
N GLY A 455 -14.35 7.30 9.51
CA GLY A 455 -15.11 7.59 8.29
C GLY A 455 -14.68 8.88 7.59
N HIS A 456 -14.55 9.98 8.36
CA HIS A 456 -14.05 11.27 7.84
C HIS A 456 -12.61 11.18 7.32
N ILE A 457 -11.74 10.45 8.00
CA ILE A 457 -10.36 10.29 7.53
C ILE A 457 -10.30 9.47 6.22
N LEU A 458 -11.16 8.46 6.06
CA LEU A 458 -11.26 7.71 4.80
C LEU A 458 -11.76 8.60 3.66
N GLU A 459 -12.80 9.40 3.92
CA GLU A 459 -13.33 10.41 3.01
C GLU A 459 -12.25 11.40 2.56
N ASP A 460 -11.59 12.03 3.51
CA ASP A 460 -10.53 13.01 3.26
C ASP A 460 -9.38 12.38 2.49
N LEU A 461 -9.04 11.12 2.75
CA LEU A 461 -7.98 10.41 2.06
C LEU A 461 -8.33 10.13 0.60
N PHE A 462 -9.58 9.74 0.30
CA PHE A 462 -10.05 9.56 -1.08
C PHE A 462 -10.07 10.90 -1.83
N LYS A 463 -10.68 11.93 -1.24
CA LYS A 463 -10.73 13.28 -1.80
C LYS A 463 -9.34 13.86 -2.04
N LEU A 464 -8.45 13.76 -1.04
CA LEU A 464 -7.09 14.25 -1.16
C LEU A 464 -6.34 13.52 -2.25
N THR A 465 -6.38 12.18 -2.27
CA THR A 465 -5.62 11.40 -3.27
C THR A 465 -6.10 11.72 -4.67
N LEU A 466 -7.41 11.86 -4.88
CA LEU A 466 -7.95 12.21 -6.18
C LEU A 466 -7.56 13.63 -6.60
N LYS A 467 -7.58 14.62 -5.68
CA LYS A 467 -7.32 16.05 -5.96
C LYS A 467 -5.86 16.48 -5.91
N MET A 468 -4.99 15.73 -5.21
CA MET A 468 -3.60 16.10 -5.01
C MET A 468 -2.91 16.31 -6.37
N THR A 469 -2.25 17.44 -6.54
CA THR A 469 -1.52 17.78 -7.76
C THR A 469 -0.35 18.70 -7.41
N TYR A 470 0.71 18.59 -8.19
CA TYR A 470 1.87 19.48 -8.14
C TYR A 470 1.93 20.36 -9.40
N HIS A 471 0.85 20.33 -10.18
CA HIS A 471 0.73 20.98 -11.49
C HIS A 471 1.92 20.69 -12.42
N SER A 472 2.39 19.45 -12.39
CA SER A 472 3.54 18.96 -13.14
C SER A 472 3.29 17.56 -13.69
N TYR A 473 3.92 17.24 -14.81
CA TYR A 473 3.92 15.89 -15.40
C TYR A 473 5.28 15.57 -16.02
N GLY A 474 6.06 14.74 -15.33
CA GLY A 474 7.36 14.25 -15.74
C GLY A 474 8.51 15.26 -15.65
N ALA A 475 9.74 14.76 -15.75
CA ALA A 475 10.96 15.52 -15.48
C ALA A 475 11.21 16.73 -16.43
N HIS A 476 10.60 16.74 -17.63
CA HIS A 476 10.82 17.77 -18.64
C HIS A 476 10.04 19.08 -18.41
N ALA A 477 9.14 19.13 -17.42
CA ALA A 477 8.42 20.37 -17.05
C ALA A 477 9.35 21.50 -16.56
N THR A 478 10.63 21.23 -16.28
CA THR A 478 11.60 22.20 -15.76
C THR A 478 12.59 22.72 -16.81
N ALA A 479 12.59 22.21 -18.05
CA ALA A 479 13.66 22.46 -19.02
C ALA A 479 13.35 23.51 -20.11
N THR A 480 12.10 23.98 -20.24
CA THR A 480 11.75 25.07 -21.17
C THR A 480 11.79 26.42 -20.46
N LYS A 481 12.93 27.08 -20.62
CA LYS A 481 13.19 28.47 -20.20
C LYS A 481 12.29 29.47 -20.93
N SER A 482 11.58 30.31 -20.18
CA SER A 482 11.64 31.79 -20.28
C SER A 482 10.70 32.43 -19.26
N ASN A 483 11.11 33.58 -18.71
CA ASN A 483 10.42 34.40 -17.70
C ASN A 483 9.03 34.89 -18.15
N GLN A 484 8.04 34.03 -18.09
CA GLN A 484 6.61 34.34 -18.04
C GLN A 484 5.99 33.30 -17.12
N ASP A 485 5.04 33.72 -16.28
CA ASP A 485 4.33 32.86 -15.33
C ASP A 485 3.83 31.59 -16.03
N VAL A 486 4.59 30.50 -15.90
CA VAL A 486 4.22 29.21 -16.51
C VAL A 486 3.14 28.64 -15.61
N GLU A 487 1.89 28.81 -16.07
CA GLU A 487 0.74 28.16 -15.49
C GLU A 487 1.01 26.65 -15.40
N GLY A 488 0.83 26.10 -14.20
CA GLY A 488 1.10 24.71 -13.96
C GLY A 488 0.15 23.81 -14.75
N MET A 489 0.63 22.62 -15.13
CA MET A 489 -0.16 21.69 -15.95
C MET A 489 -1.33 21.11 -15.16
N ASP A 490 -2.56 21.18 -15.69
CA ASP A 490 -3.67 20.44 -15.11
C ASP A 490 -3.52 18.94 -15.40
N THR A 491 -3.46 18.17 -14.33
CA THR A 491 -3.34 16.71 -14.37
C THR A 491 -4.65 16.01 -13.99
N THR A 492 -5.74 16.76 -13.78
CA THR A 492 -7.04 16.23 -13.36
C THR A 492 -7.56 15.14 -14.31
N PRO A 493 -7.54 15.32 -15.64
CA PRO A 493 -8.02 14.28 -16.56
C PRO A 493 -7.22 12.97 -16.44
N PHE A 494 -5.89 13.05 -16.30
CA PHE A 494 -5.02 11.89 -16.11
C PHE A 494 -5.28 11.17 -14.78
N ARG A 495 -5.41 11.93 -13.68
CA ARG A 495 -5.69 11.37 -12.34
C ARG A 495 -7.06 10.69 -12.30
N HIS A 496 -8.08 11.33 -12.87
CA HIS A 496 -9.43 10.80 -12.97
C HIS A 496 -9.45 9.52 -13.83
N ALA A 497 -8.76 9.52 -14.97
CA ALA A 497 -8.66 8.33 -15.82
C ALA A 497 -8.08 7.11 -15.08
N ILE A 498 -7.06 7.29 -14.23
CA ILE A 498 -6.52 6.21 -13.37
C ILE A 498 -7.59 5.72 -12.39
N TRP A 499 -8.21 6.63 -11.65
CA TRP A 499 -9.20 6.30 -10.62
C TRP A 499 -10.39 5.53 -11.20
N TYR A 500 -10.99 6.06 -12.26
CA TYR A 500 -12.17 5.48 -12.88
C TYR A 500 -11.86 4.21 -13.68
N TYR A 501 -10.65 4.08 -14.24
CA TYR A 501 -10.20 2.80 -14.80
C TYR A 501 -10.15 1.71 -13.72
N VAL A 502 -9.61 2.00 -12.53
CA VAL A 502 -9.59 1.05 -11.41
C VAL A 502 -11.01 0.69 -10.97
N HIS A 503 -11.92 1.66 -10.81
CA HIS A 503 -13.30 1.35 -10.47
C HIS A 503 -13.98 0.46 -11.52
N ARG A 504 -13.75 0.75 -12.80
CA ARG A 504 -14.35 0.00 -13.91
C ARG A 504 -13.87 -1.43 -14.02
N ILE A 505 -12.59 -1.72 -13.78
CA ILE A 505 -12.09 -3.11 -13.75
C ILE A 505 -12.69 -3.92 -12.58
N TYR A 506 -13.17 -3.25 -11.53
CA TYR A 506 -13.93 -3.85 -10.43
C TYR A 506 -15.46 -3.81 -10.66
N GLY A 507 -15.93 -3.43 -11.85
CA GLY A 507 -17.35 -3.41 -12.20
C GLY A 507 -18.14 -2.22 -11.67
N ILE A 508 -17.48 -1.16 -11.20
CA ILE A 508 -18.13 0.07 -10.74
C ILE A 508 -18.17 1.07 -11.90
N CYS A 509 -19.37 1.57 -12.22
CA CYS A 509 -19.62 2.54 -13.27
C CYS A 509 -19.98 3.89 -12.64
N HIS A 510 -19.21 4.92 -12.98
CA HIS A 510 -19.57 6.31 -12.68
C HIS A 510 -20.38 6.86 -13.84
N ASP A 511 -21.65 7.19 -13.58
CA ASP A 511 -22.64 7.54 -14.60
C ASP A 511 -22.36 8.91 -15.25
N ASP A 512 -21.66 9.79 -14.54
CA ASP A 512 -21.25 11.14 -14.93
C ASP A 512 -19.86 11.22 -15.58
N TYR A 513 -19.16 10.08 -15.73
CA TYR A 513 -17.81 10.04 -16.30
C TYR A 513 -17.77 9.45 -17.70
N ASP A 514 -17.25 10.22 -18.67
CA ASP A 514 -16.97 9.71 -20.01
C ASP A 514 -15.74 8.78 -20.00
N TYR A 515 -15.98 7.47 -20.16
CA TYR A 515 -14.95 6.45 -20.19
C TYR A 515 -14.07 6.46 -21.44
N LYS A 516 -14.40 7.21 -22.50
CA LYS A 516 -13.47 7.47 -23.62
C LYS A 516 -12.17 8.11 -23.09
N ASN A 517 -12.28 8.93 -22.04
CA ASN A 517 -11.13 9.57 -21.38
C ASN A 517 -10.07 8.57 -20.89
N VAL A 518 -10.44 7.35 -20.50
CA VAL A 518 -9.46 6.34 -20.09
C VAL A 518 -8.48 6.01 -21.21
N ASN A 519 -8.98 5.86 -22.44
CA ASN A 519 -8.12 5.56 -23.60
C ASN A 519 -7.39 6.82 -24.11
N ILE A 520 -7.95 8.01 -23.87
CA ILE A 520 -7.32 9.29 -24.23
C ILE A 520 -6.10 9.57 -23.35
N PHE A 521 -6.21 9.34 -22.03
CA PHE A 521 -5.19 9.74 -21.06
C PHE A 521 -4.29 8.59 -20.58
N LEU A 522 -4.68 7.33 -20.72
CA LEU A 522 -3.85 6.19 -20.30
C LEU A 522 -3.37 5.35 -21.49
N ASN A 523 -2.06 5.37 -21.72
CA ASN A 523 -1.43 4.44 -22.64
C ASN A 523 -1.50 2.99 -22.10
N ARG A 524 -1.27 2.02 -23.00
CA ARG A 524 -1.38 0.60 -22.66
C ARG A 524 -0.42 0.16 -21.53
N PRO A 525 0.87 0.56 -21.50
CA PRO A 525 1.77 0.26 -20.38
C PRO A 525 1.25 0.79 -19.03
N THR A 526 0.71 2.01 -19.00
CA THR A 526 0.11 2.60 -17.78
C THR A 526 -1.13 1.79 -17.35
N LYS A 527 -2.05 1.47 -18.27
CA LYS A 527 -3.22 0.62 -17.97
C LYS A 527 -2.80 -0.76 -17.42
N GLN A 528 -1.71 -1.34 -17.94
CA GLN A 528 -1.15 -2.61 -17.46
C GLN A 528 -0.58 -2.50 -16.06
N PHE A 529 0.22 -1.46 -15.77
CA PHE A 529 0.78 -1.22 -14.45
C PHE A 529 -0.30 -0.97 -13.41
N VAL A 530 -1.23 -0.04 -13.67
CA VAL A 530 -2.37 0.29 -12.79
C VAL A 530 -3.18 -0.96 -12.48
N LYS A 531 -3.54 -1.76 -13.49
CA LYS A 531 -4.26 -3.03 -13.28
C LYS A 531 -3.46 -4.03 -12.45
N LYS A 532 -2.14 -4.13 -12.68
CA LYS A 532 -1.28 -5.05 -11.93
C LYS A 532 -1.19 -4.65 -10.45
N VAL A 533 -1.01 -3.37 -10.15
CA VAL A 533 -0.99 -2.83 -8.78
C VAL A 533 -2.35 -3.03 -8.08
N ALA A 534 -3.46 -2.81 -8.78
CA ALA A 534 -4.80 -2.95 -8.21
C ALA A 534 -5.23 -4.39 -7.97
N CYS A 535 -4.85 -5.33 -8.85
CA CYS A 535 -5.45 -6.66 -8.92
C CYS A 535 -4.48 -7.80 -8.59
N THR A 536 -3.19 -7.66 -8.92
CA THR A 536 -2.18 -8.69 -8.71
C THR A 536 -0.84 -8.10 -8.26
N PRO A 537 -0.82 -7.30 -7.17
CA PRO A 537 0.34 -6.49 -6.82
C PRO A 537 1.62 -7.32 -6.58
N TRP A 538 1.50 -8.59 -6.17
CA TRP A 538 2.65 -9.50 -6.02
C TRP A 538 3.39 -9.82 -7.33
N ARG A 539 2.82 -9.44 -8.49
CA ARG A 539 3.43 -9.62 -9.81
C ARG A 539 4.14 -8.36 -10.30
N VAL A 540 4.09 -7.25 -9.58
CA VAL A 540 4.79 -6.01 -9.94
C VAL A 540 6.30 -6.22 -9.83
N THR A 541 7.04 -5.72 -10.82
CA THR A 541 8.48 -5.83 -10.93
C THR A 541 9.09 -4.47 -11.23
N ALA A 542 10.41 -4.32 -11.02
CA ALA A 542 11.14 -3.10 -11.38
C ALA A 542 10.96 -2.71 -12.85
N LYS A 543 10.86 -3.71 -13.75
CA LYS A 543 10.58 -3.45 -15.17
C LYS A 543 9.21 -2.80 -15.38
N ASP A 544 8.19 -3.21 -14.63
CA ASP A 544 6.88 -2.56 -14.76
C ASP A 544 6.98 -1.07 -14.40
N ILE A 545 7.74 -0.72 -13.35
CA ILE A 545 8.02 0.66 -12.93
C ILE A 545 8.82 1.44 -13.98
N GLU A 546 9.85 0.84 -14.56
CA GLU A 546 10.67 1.45 -15.62
C GLU A 546 9.87 1.72 -16.89
N HIS A 547 8.97 0.80 -17.27
CA HIS A 547 8.32 0.79 -18.58
C HIS A 547 6.88 1.34 -18.59
N PHE A 548 6.19 1.54 -17.46
CA PHE A 548 4.82 2.07 -17.57
C PHE A 548 4.81 3.54 -17.98
N ASN A 549 5.83 4.29 -17.55
CA ASN A 549 6.08 5.65 -17.98
C ASN A 549 7.55 6.04 -17.72
N HIS A 550 8.25 6.52 -18.74
CA HIS A 550 9.69 6.85 -18.64
C HIS A 550 9.94 8.32 -18.26
N THR A 551 8.96 9.20 -18.45
CA THR A 551 9.08 10.62 -18.12
C THR A 551 8.76 10.94 -16.66
N LEU A 552 7.92 10.14 -16.00
CA LEU A 552 7.55 10.34 -14.60
C LEU A 552 8.72 10.14 -13.64
N THR A 553 8.85 11.07 -12.68
CA THR A 553 9.78 10.99 -11.55
C THR A 553 9.38 9.89 -10.57
N ALA A 554 10.29 9.48 -9.67
CA ALA A 554 9.97 8.52 -8.60
C ALA A 554 8.77 8.95 -7.74
N SER A 555 8.69 10.25 -7.42
CA SER A 555 7.55 10.84 -6.71
C SER A 555 6.24 10.69 -7.50
N GLU A 556 6.23 11.00 -8.79
CA GLU A 556 5.01 10.85 -9.60
C GLU A 556 4.60 9.38 -9.80
N LYS A 557 5.57 8.46 -9.89
CA LYS A 557 5.29 7.01 -9.90
C LYS A 557 4.69 6.54 -8.57
N CYS A 558 5.14 7.12 -7.45
CA CYS A 558 4.50 6.95 -6.15
C CYS A 558 3.05 7.42 -6.22
N HIS A 559 2.80 8.63 -6.70
CA HIS A 559 1.46 9.21 -6.82
C HIS A 559 0.50 8.34 -7.64
N VAL A 560 0.91 7.84 -8.81
CA VAL A 560 0.11 6.90 -9.63
C VAL A 560 -0.24 5.63 -8.85
N THR A 561 0.70 5.12 -8.06
CA THR A 561 0.48 3.95 -7.20
C THR A 561 -0.52 4.25 -6.09
N LEU A 562 -0.47 5.46 -5.48
CA LEU A 562 -1.43 5.90 -4.47
C LEU A 562 -2.84 6.01 -5.04
N LEU A 563 -3.02 6.69 -6.18
CA LEU A 563 -4.31 6.77 -6.89
C LEU A 563 -4.91 5.38 -7.12
N THR A 564 -4.08 4.46 -7.62
CA THR A 564 -4.49 3.09 -7.90
C THR A 564 -4.93 2.36 -6.63
N ALA A 565 -4.14 2.43 -5.57
CA ALA A 565 -4.39 1.70 -4.34
C ALA A 565 -5.57 2.27 -3.53
N GLU A 566 -5.78 3.59 -3.57
CA GLU A 566 -6.89 4.27 -2.90
C GLU A 566 -8.22 4.03 -3.62
N ALA A 567 -8.24 4.11 -4.95
CA ALA A 567 -9.41 3.70 -5.76
C ALA A 567 -9.78 2.24 -5.50
N ARG A 568 -8.77 1.36 -5.46
CA ARG A 568 -8.97 -0.06 -5.10
C ARG A 568 -9.57 -0.25 -3.71
N LYS A 569 -9.14 0.55 -2.73
CA LYS A 569 -9.67 0.52 -1.37
C LYS A 569 -11.14 0.94 -1.35
N GLN A 570 -11.48 2.03 -2.03
CA GLN A 570 -12.85 2.53 -2.12
C GLN A 570 -13.76 1.47 -2.75
N ALA A 571 -13.35 0.85 -3.86
CA ALA A 571 -14.11 -0.23 -4.49
C ALA A 571 -14.38 -1.41 -3.53
N GLY A 572 -13.37 -1.85 -2.78
CA GLY A 572 -13.54 -2.92 -1.79
C GLY A 572 -14.52 -2.55 -0.67
N LEU A 573 -14.42 -1.32 -0.15
CA LEU A 573 -15.35 -0.82 0.87
C LEU A 573 -16.77 -0.71 0.32
N MET A 574 -16.95 -0.21 -0.90
CA MET A 574 -18.28 -0.09 -1.52
C MET A 574 -18.98 -1.44 -1.58
N TYR A 575 -18.34 -2.48 -2.11
CA TYR A 575 -18.95 -3.81 -2.17
C TYR A 575 -19.19 -4.43 -0.80
N GLY A 576 -18.23 -4.36 0.12
CA GLY A 576 -18.37 -4.91 1.47
C GLY A 576 -19.50 -4.23 2.27
N LEU A 577 -19.58 -2.90 2.18
CA LEU A 577 -20.63 -2.13 2.87
C LEU A 577 -21.99 -2.24 2.18
N ARG A 578 -22.04 -2.40 0.86
CA ARG A 578 -23.27 -2.69 0.13
C ARG A 578 -23.89 -4.00 0.60
N ALA A 579 -23.09 -5.06 0.72
CA ALA A 579 -23.55 -6.35 1.23
C ALA A 579 -24.06 -6.24 2.68
N VAL A 580 -23.37 -5.45 3.52
CA VAL A 580 -23.83 -5.12 4.87
C VAL A 580 -25.19 -4.42 4.84
N MET A 581 -25.38 -3.43 3.97
CA MET A 581 -26.66 -2.72 3.86
C MET A 581 -27.79 -3.65 3.39
N GLN A 582 -27.52 -4.47 2.37
CA GLN A 582 -28.47 -5.43 1.81
C GLN A 582 -28.92 -6.48 2.82
N HIS A 583 -28.08 -6.86 3.79
CA HIS A 583 -28.49 -7.76 4.87
C HIS A 583 -29.60 -7.20 5.77
N PHE A 584 -29.75 -5.87 5.84
CA PHE A 584 -30.77 -5.20 6.67
C PHE A 584 -31.99 -4.70 5.89
N LEU A 585 -31.97 -4.82 4.55
CA LEU A 585 -33.09 -4.53 3.67
C LEU A 585 -33.90 -5.80 3.43
#